data_AF-A0A2M7TEI5-F1
#
_entry.id   AF-A0A2M7TEI5-F1
#
_cell.length_a   1.000
_cell.length_b   1.000
_cell.length_c   1.000
_cell.angle_alpha   90.00
_cell.angle_beta   90.00
_cell.angle_gamma   90.00
#
_symmetry.space_group_name_H-M   'P 1'
#
loop_
_entity.id
_entity.type
_entity.pdbx_description
1 polymer ?
#
loop_
_entity_poly.entity_id
_entity_poly.type
_entity_poly.pdbx_seq_one_letter_code
_entity_poly.pdbx_strand_id
1 'polypeptide(L)'
;MIKLIVGLGNDGETYEHTRHNVGRFVVSTFPTQEEIVVSQNSGFMNVCGSSVRRLVEKYGVAPEQVCVVHDDIAFDVGDYRLQFNRNANGHHGVESIISSFGTKGFWRMRVGIGSVPQGVDQSEFVLSKLTDIDEAHITKMCDAMWKSIQTVT
;
A
#
# COMPACT_ATOMS: atom_id res chain seq x y z
N MET A 1 -9.39 -12.80 -8.93
CA MET A 1 -8.56 -13.44 -7.90
C MET A 1 -7.25 -12.76 -7.62
N ILE A 2 -7.19 -12.02 -6.52
CA ILE A 2 -5.94 -11.50 -5.94
C ILE A 2 -5.18 -12.70 -5.35
N LYS A 3 -3.88 -12.78 -5.61
CA LYS A 3 -2.98 -13.85 -5.13
C LYS A 3 -1.74 -13.32 -4.42
N LEU A 4 -1.42 -12.04 -4.62
CA LEU A 4 -0.29 -11.37 -4.01
C LEU A 4 -0.74 -10.01 -3.46
N ILE A 5 -0.57 -9.79 -2.17
CA ILE A 5 -0.77 -8.51 -1.50
C ILE A 5 0.60 -7.95 -1.12
N VAL A 6 0.88 -6.71 -1.51
CA VAL A 6 2.15 -6.04 -1.22
C VAL A 6 1.90 -4.74 -0.46
N GLY A 7 2.36 -4.66 0.77
CA GLY A 7 2.37 -3.43 1.56
C GLY A 7 3.54 -2.54 1.18
N LEU A 8 3.26 -1.32 0.73
CA LEU A 8 4.30 -0.38 0.36
C LEU A 8 4.86 0.39 1.56
N GLY A 9 6.15 0.70 1.49
CA GLY A 9 6.86 1.58 2.41
C GLY A 9 8.35 1.66 2.11
N ASN A 10 9.06 2.46 2.90
CA ASN A 10 10.51 2.57 2.92
C ASN A 10 11.13 1.62 3.95
N ASP A 11 12.30 1.05 3.64
CA ASP A 11 13.11 0.28 4.60
C ASP A 11 13.82 1.19 5.61
N GLY A 12 13.96 0.71 6.84
CA GLY A 12 14.72 1.35 7.93
C GLY A 12 13.83 1.84 9.07
N GLU A 13 14.35 1.73 10.30
CA GLU A 13 13.62 2.02 11.56
C GLU A 13 13.01 3.44 11.59
N THR A 14 13.68 4.41 10.97
CA THR A 14 13.19 5.79 10.89
C THR A 14 11.84 5.90 10.17
N TYR A 15 11.51 4.94 9.29
CA TYR A 15 10.29 4.98 8.48
C TYR A 15 9.14 4.14 9.03
N GLU A 16 9.37 3.26 10.02
CA GLU A 16 8.40 2.23 10.44
C GLU A 16 7.01 2.79 10.77
N HIS A 17 6.96 3.92 11.47
CA HIS A 17 5.72 4.56 11.90
C HIS A 17 5.32 5.75 11.03
N THR A 18 5.95 5.93 9.87
CA THR A 18 5.60 7.03 8.97
C THR A 18 4.30 6.74 8.23
N ARG A 19 3.57 7.79 7.85
CA ARG A 19 2.36 7.68 7.03
C ARG A 19 2.62 6.88 5.76
N HIS A 20 3.79 7.06 5.14
CA HIS A 20 4.21 6.35 3.93
C HIS A 20 4.44 4.85 4.11
N ASN A 21 4.60 4.38 5.36
CA ASN A 21 4.73 2.97 5.69
C ASN A 21 3.40 2.34 6.14
N VAL A 22 2.27 3.05 6.03
CA VAL A 22 0.96 2.50 6.39
C VAL A 22 0.62 1.22 5.61
N GLY A 23 1.11 1.10 4.37
CA GLY A 23 0.96 -0.12 3.57
C GLY A 23 1.60 -1.32 4.25
N ARG A 24 2.83 -1.16 4.75
CA ARG A 24 3.55 -2.19 5.53
C ARG A 24 2.87 -2.50 6.86
N PHE A 25 2.43 -1.46 7.57
CA PHE A 25 1.69 -1.59 8.81
C PHE A 25 0.43 -2.45 8.62
N VAL A 26 -0.41 -2.10 7.63
CA VAL A 26 -1.66 -2.83 7.36
C VAL A 26 -1.39 -4.28 7.01
N VAL A 27 -0.47 -4.58 6.08
CA VAL A 27 -0.23 -5.97 5.69
C VAL A 27 0.40 -6.81 6.81
N SER A 28 1.07 -6.18 7.78
CA SER A 28 1.57 -6.89 8.97
C SER A 28 0.47 -7.47 9.86
N THR A 29 -0.75 -6.93 9.75
CA THR A 29 -1.94 -7.39 10.49
C THR A 29 -2.74 -8.44 9.73
N PHE A 30 -2.48 -8.62 8.43
CA PHE A 30 -3.24 -9.57 7.62
C PHE A 30 -2.87 -11.02 7.97
N PRO A 31 -3.85 -11.94 7.97
CA PRO A 31 -3.58 -13.33 8.27
C PRO A 31 -2.76 -13.96 7.14
N THR A 32 -1.86 -14.88 7.51
CA THR A 32 -1.24 -15.78 6.53
C THR A 32 -2.28 -16.78 6.05
N GLN A 33 -2.43 -16.94 4.73
CA GLN A 33 -3.26 -17.98 4.12
C GLN A 33 -2.48 -18.66 2.99
N GLU A 34 -2.80 -19.93 2.72
CA GLU A 34 -2.09 -20.71 1.68
C GLU A 34 -2.30 -20.14 0.27
N GLU A 35 -3.46 -19.54 0.00
CA GLU A 35 -3.85 -19.09 -1.34
C GLU A 35 -3.45 -17.64 -1.67
N ILE A 36 -3.22 -16.81 -0.64
CA ILE A 36 -2.90 -15.39 -0.79
C ILE A 36 -1.57 -15.10 -0.11
N VAL A 37 -0.58 -14.75 -0.92
CA VAL A 37 0.73 -14.34 -0.41
C VAL A 37 0.65 -12.89 0.06
N VAL A 38 1.08 -12.64 1.30
CA VAL A 38 1.25 -11.29 1.86
C VAL A 38 2.74 -10.98 1.92
N SER A 39 3.14 -9.80 1.45
CA SER A 39 4.54 -9.37 1.39
C SER A 39 4.66 -7.86 1.53
N GLN A 40 5.90 -7.38 1.67
CA GLN A 40 6.25 -5.96 1.64
C GLN A 40 7.31 -5.74 0.55
N ASN A 41 7.39 -4.54 -0.02
CA ASN A 41 8.51 -4.20 -0.89
C ASN A 41 9.81 -4.09 -0.07
N SER A 42 10.95 -4.13 -0.76
CA SER A 42 12.25 -3.70 -0.21
C SER A 42 12.66 -2.38 -0.86
N GLY A 43 13.59 -1.67 -0.23
CA GLY A 43 14.11 -0.38 -0.68
C GLY A 43 13.17 0.80 -0.40
N PHE A 44 13.34 1.85 -1.19
CA PHE A 44 12.58 3.09 -1.05
C PHE A 44 11.37 3.13 -2.00
N MET A 45 10.36 3.90 -1.61
CA MET A 45 9.08 3.98 -2.30
C MET A 45 9.24 4.36 -3.77
N ASN A 46 10.05 5.37 -4.08
CA ASN A 46 10.23 5.86 -5.45
C ASN A 46 10.83 4.81 -6.42
N VAL A 47 11.47 3.77 -5.90
CA VAL A 47 12.11 2.69 -6.69
C VAL A 47 11.51 1.31 -6.40
N CYS A 48 10.39 1.24 -5.68
CA CYS A 48 9.82 -0.02 -5.21
C CYS A 48 9.28 -0.92 -6.33
N GLY A 49 9.00 -0.37 -7.52
CA GLY A 49 8.43 -1.13 -8.64
C GLY A 49 9.25 -2.36 -9.03
N SER A 50 10.59 -2.25 -9.01
CA SER A 50 11.49 -3.37 -9.28
C SER A 50 11.38 -4.49 -8.23
N SER A 51 11.20 -4.13 -6.96
CA SER A 51 11.01 -5.07 -5.85
C SER A 51 9.66 -5.79 -5.99
N VAL A 52 8.59 -5.05 -6.27
CA VAL A 52 7.25 -5.64 -6.48
C VAL A 52 7.27 -6.56 -7.71
N ARG A 53 7.92 -6.16 -8.80
CA ARG A 53 8.10 -7.00 -10.00
C ARG A 53 8.80 -8.32 -9.68
N ARG A 54 9.85 -8.30 -8.85
CA ARG A 54 10.53 -9.52 -8.40
C ARG A 54 9.61 -10.45 -7.58
N LEU A 55 8.71 -9.90 -6.76
CA LEU A 55 7.71 -10.70 -6.03
C LEU A 55 6.72 -11.35 -7.01
N VAL A 56 6.24 -10.60 -7.99
CA VAL A 56 5.35 -11.11 -9.05
C VAL A 56 5.99 -12.30 -9.78
N GLU A 57 7.25 -12.16 -10.18
CA GLU A 57 8.01 -13.22 -10.85
C GLU A 57 8.26 -14.41 -9.94
N LYS A 58 8.64 -14.17 -8.67
CA LYS A 58 8.87 -15.22 -7.67
C LYS A 58 7.65 -16.10 -7.43
N TYR A 59 6.46 -15.50 -7.36
CA TYR A 59 5.22 -16.22 -7.06
C TYR A 59 4.43 -16.62 -8.31
N GLY A 60 4.91 -16.30 -9.51
CA GLY A 60 4.29 -16.69 -10.78
C GLY A 60 2.88 -16.12 -10.95
N VAL A 61 2.64 -14.89 -10.49
CA VAL A 61 1.33 -14.22 -10.60
C VAL A 61 1.33 -13.17 -11.71
N ALA A 62 0.15 -12.85 -12.25
CA ALA A 62 -0.01 -11.73 -13.19
C ALA A 62 -0.28 -10.40 -12.45
N PRO A 63 0.03 -9.23 -13.04
CA PRO A 63 -0.28 -7.92 -12.44
C PRO A 63 -1.72 -7.77 -11.94
N GLU A 64 -2.69 -8.33 -12.67
CA GLU A 64 -4.12 -8.27 -12.34
C GLU A 64 -4.48 -9.03 -11.06
N GLN A 65 -3.58 -9.91 -10.61
CA GLN A 65 -3.69 -10.70 -9.38
C GLN A 65 -2.94 -10.04 -8.20
N VAL A 66 -2.35 -8.87 -8.40
CA VAL A 66 -1.62 -8.12 -7.38
C VAL A 66 -2.52 -7.06 -6.76
N CYS A 67 -2.51 -6.97 -5.43
CA CYS A 67 -3.06 -5.86 -4.67
C CYS A 67 -1.95 -5.13 -3.92
N VAL A 68 -1.82 -3.84 -4.18
CA VAL A 68 -0.83 -2.98 -3.55
C VAL A 68 -1.51 -2.16 -2.46
N VAL A 69 -1.06 -2.27 -1.21
CA VAL A 69 -1.57 -1.49 -0.08
C VAL A 69 -0.65 -0.30 0.15
N HIS A 70 -1.19 0.93 0.12
CA HIS A 70 -0.39 2.15 0.21
C HIS A 70 -1.18 3.32 0.82
N ASP A 71 -0.46 4.36 1.24
CA ASP A 71 -1.03 5.59 1.78
C ASP A 71 -1.73 6.44 0.72
N ASP A 72 -2.70 7.23 1.17
CA ASP A 72 -3.39 8.17 0.32
C ASP A 72 -3.84 9.42 1.07
N ILE A 73 -3.37 10.58 0.60
CA ILE A 73 -3.70 11.89 1.18
C ILE A 73 -5.11 12.38 0.83
N ALA A 74 -5.79 11.74 -0.13
CA ALA A 74 -7.15 12.12 -0.53
C ALA A 74 -8.23 11.55 0.39
N PHE A 75 -7.84 10.72 1.37
CA PHE A 75 -8.75 10.08 2.31
C PHE A 75 -8.33 10.36 3.76
N ASP A 76 -9.32 10.51 4.62
CA ASP A 76 -9.11 10.71 6.04
C ASP A 76 -8.64 9.42 6.72
N VAL A 77 -7.91 9.56 7.84
CA VAL A 77 -7.55 8.42 8.66
C VAL A 77 -8.83 7.76 9.19
N GLY A 78 -9.01 6.48 8.90
CA GLY A 78 -10.29 5.80 9.14
C GLY A 78 -10.97 5.32 7.85
N ASP A 79 -10.55 5.84 6.70
CA ASP A 79 -11.08 5.45 5.40
C ASP A 79 -10.09 4.60 4.58
N TYR A 80 -10.66 3.71 3.75
CA TYR A 80 -9.90 2.98 2.75
C TYR A 80 -10.72 2.79 1.47
N ARG A 81 -10.02 2.51 0.36
CA ARG A 81 -10.68 2.18 -0.90
C ARG A 81 -9.92 1.14 -1.70
N LEU A 82 -10.62 0.08 -2.10
CA LEU A 82 -10.11 -0.92 -3.04
C LEU A 82 -10.45 -0.50 -4.49
N GLN A 83 -9.45 -0.37 -5.35
CA GLN A 83 -9.63 0.07 -6.74
C GLN A 83 -8.72 -0.67 -7.72
N PHE A 84 -9.28 -1.06 -8.86
CA PHE A 84 -8.54 -1.64 -9.98
C PHE A 84 -8.29 -0.62 -11.08
N ASN A 85 -7.15 -0.68 -11.76
CA ASN A 85 -6.88 0.06 -13.00
C ASN A 85 -7.12 1.59 -12.90
N ARG A 86 -6.27 2.27 -12.14
CA ARG A 86 -6.25 3.72 -11.88
C ARG A 86 -4.84 4.29 -12.08
N ASN A 87 -4.76 5.61 -12.16
CA ASN A 87 -3.50 6.36 -12.20
C ASN A 87 -2.85 6.43 -10.81
N ALA A 88 -1.59 6.81 -10.75
CA ALA A 88 -0.86 6.99 -9.50
C ALA A 88 -1.23 8.25 -8.72
N ASN A 89 -1.75 9.28 -9.42
CA ASN A 89 -2.15 10.56 -8.82
C ASN A 89 -1.06 11.17 -7.91
N GLY A 90 0.21 11.15 -8.36
CA GLY A 90 1.34 11.71 -7.62
C GLY A 90 1.98 10.78 -6.59
N HIS A 91 1.49 9.55 -6.41
CA HIS A 91 2.10 8.58 -5.50
C HIS A 91 3.29 7.86 -6.17
N HIS A 92 4.52 8.23 -5.80
CA HIS A 92 5.75 7.72 -6.43
C HIS A 92 5.92 6.20 -6.41
N GLY A 93 5.47 5.51 -5.35
CA GLY A 93 5.47 4.04 -5.33
C GLY A 93 4.59 3.41 -6.42
N VAL A 94 3.37 3.94 -6.57
CA VAL A 94 2.44 3.48 -7.61
C VAL A 94 2.97 3.84 -9.00
N GLU A 95 3.61 5.00 -9.18
CA GLU A 95 4.30 5.37 -10.44
C GLU A 95 5.41 4.36 -10.78
N SER A 96 6.24 4.03 -9.81
CA SER A 96 7.32 3.05 -9.93
C SER A 96 6.80 1.67 -10.34
N ILE A 97 5.69 1.22 -9.74
CA ILE A 97 5.04 -0.06 -10.06
C ILE A 97 4.43 -0.04 -11.45
N ILE A 98 3.68 1.02 -11.82
CA ILE A 98 3.11 1.15 -13.17
C ILE A 98 4.24 1.08 -14.22
N SER A 99 5.35 1.79 -14.00
CA SER A 99 6.50 1.76 -14.89
C SER A 99 7.12 0.37 -14.99
N SER A 100 7.22 -0.35 -13.87
CA SER A 100 7.85 -1.68 -13.80
C SER A 100 6.95 -2.80 -14.34
N PHE A 101 5.63 -2.65 -14.23
CA PHE A 101 4.64 -3.59 -14.75
C PHE A 101 4.31 -3.31 -16.22
N GLY A 102 4.48 -2.07 -16.69
CA GLY A 102 4.03 -1.64 -18.01
C GLY A 102 2.50 -1.53 -18.13
N THR A 103 1.78 -1.59 -17.00
CA THR A 103 0.31 -1.56 -16.94
C THR A 103 -0.18 -0.91 -15.65
N LYS A 104 -1.41 -0.40 -15.70
CA LYS A 104 -2.16 0.07 -14.52
C LYS A 104 -3.10 -1.02 -13.97
N GLY A 105 -3.20 -2.16 -14.68
CA GLY A 105 -4.09 -3.29 -14.42
C GLY A 105 -3.70 -4.11 -13.19
N PHE A 106 -3.69 -3.48 -12.02
CA PHE A 106 -3.51 -4.11 -10.72
C PHE A 106 -4.43 -3.44 -9.70
N TRP A 107 -4.67 -4.13 -8.58
CA TRP A 107 -5.48 -3.64 -7.48
C TRP A 107 -4.68 -2.73 -6.56
N ARG A 108 -5.34 -1.72 -6.00
CA ARG A 108 -4.81 -0.87 -4.94
C ARG A 108 -5.77 -0.84 -3.77
N MET A 109 -5.26 -1.12 -2.58
CA MET A 109 -5.91 -0.76 -1.32
C MET A 109 -5.31 0.57 -0.86
N ARG A 110 -6.06 1.65 -1.08
CA ARG A 110 -5.67 3.02 -0.71
C ARG A 110 -6.10 3.25 0.73
N VAL A 111 -5.16 3.55 1.63
CA VAL A 111 -5.41 3.77 3.06
C VAL A 111 -5.26 5.24 3.38
N GLY A 112 -6.30 5.86 3.95
CA GLY A 112 -6.30 7.28 4.26
C GLY A 112 -5.28 7.64 5.35
N ILE A 113 -4.48 8.67 5.10
CA ILE A 113 -3.49 9.22 6.04
C ILE A 113 -3.78 10.67 6.45
N GLY A 114 -4.93 11.19 6.02
CA GLY A 114 -5.34 12.58 6.22
C GLY A 114 -4.82 13.51 5.12
N SER A 115 -5.36 14.73 5.11
CA SER A 115 -4.97 15.77 4.15
C SER A 115 -3.69 16.48 4.57
N VAL A 116 -2.88 16.87 3.58
CA VAL A 116 -1.66 17.66 3.79
C VAL A 116 -2.04 19.04 4.36
N PRO A 117 -1.52 19.44 5.54
CA PRO A 117 -1.79 20.76 6.10
C PRO A 117 -1.32 21.89 5.19
N GLN A 118 -1.99 23.04 5.26
CA GLN A 118 -1.63 24.20 4.43
C GLN A 118 -0.17 24.63 4.69
N GLY A 119 0.62 24.72 3.62
CA GLY A 119 2.02 25.15 3.68
C GLY A 119 3.02 24.05 4.01
N VAL A 120 2.58 22.81 4.22
CA VAL A 120 3.45 21.64 4.42
C VAL A 120 3.72 20.95 3.08
N ASP A 121 4.96 20.55 2.83
CA ASP A 121 5.29 19.75 1.65
C ASP A 121 4.67 18.35 1.75
N GLN A 122 4.14 17.83 0.64
CA GLN A 122 3.51 16.51 0.64
C GLN A 122 4.50 15.41 1.03
N SER A 123 5.76 15.49 0.59
CA SER A 123 6.79 14.50 0.92
C SER A 123 7.12 14.53 2.41
N GLU A 124 7.20 15.73 3.00
CA GLU A 124 7.36 15.89 4.44
C GLU A 124 6.17 15.28 5.21
N PHE A 125 4.94 15.53 4.75
CA PHE A 125 3.75 14.99 5.38
C PHE A 125 3.71 13.46 5.36
N VAL A 126 3.97 12.82 4.21
CA VAL A 126 3.96 11.34 4.14
C VAL A 126 5.11 10.72 4.93
N LEU A 127 6.23 11.41 5.10
CA LEU A 127 7.35 10.96 5.94
C LEU A 127 7.16 11.29 7.43
N SER A 128 6.08 11.98 7.81
CA SER A 128 5.73 12.21 9.22
C SER A 128 5.15 10.96 9.88
N LYS A 129 5.30 10.87 11.21
CA LYS A 129 4.80 9.72 11.99
C LYS A 129 3.29 9.75 12.17
N LEU A 130 2.63 8.61 11.98
CA LEU A 130 1.27 8.38 12.44
C LEU A 130 1.22 8.58 13.96
N THR A 131 0.12 9.15 14.45
CA THR A 131 -0.14 9.21 15.90
C THR A 131 -0.72 7.87 16.37
N ASP A 132 -0.65 7.60 17.67
CA ASP A 132 -1.27 6.39 18.26
C ASP A 132 -2.78 6.30 17.95
N ILE A 133 -3.45 7.46 17.86
CA ILE A 133 -4.87 7.54 17.48
C ILE A 133 -5.05 7.13 16.01
N ASP A 134 -4.15 7.59 15.14
CA ASP A 134 -4.18 7.21 13.72
C ASP A 134 -3.98 5.70 13.55
N GLU A 135 -2.95 5.14 14.19
CA GLU A 135 -2.67 3.70 14.15
C GLU A 135 -3.84 2.87 14.71
N ALA A 136 -4.47 3.34 15.79
CA ALA A 136 -5.65 2.68 16.36
C ALA A 136 -6.86 2.71 15.40
N HIS A 137 -7.08 3.81 14.68
CA HIS A 137 -8.12 3.89 13.66
C HIS A 137 -7.84 2.97 12.46
N ILE A 138 -6.59 2.91 12.00
CA ILE A 138 -6.16 2.02 10.92
C ILE A 138 -6.27 0.55 11.34
N THR A 139 -5.89 0.21 12.57
CA THR A 139 -6.01 -1.16 13.10
C THR A 139 -7.46 -1.63 13.08
N LYS A 140 -8.41 -0.77 13.48
CA LYS A 140 -9.85 -1.11 13.51
C LYS A 140 -10.43 -1.46 12.14
N MET A 141 -9.84 -0.98 11.04
CA MET A 141 -10.32 -1.25 9.69
C MET A 141 -9.65 -2.46 9.02
N CYS A 142 -8.56 -3.02 9.58
CA CYS A 142 -7.78 -4.09 8.95
C CYS A 142 -8.62 -5.32 8.59
N ASP A 143 -9.53 -5.75 9.47
CA ASP A 143 -10.44 -6.87 9.19
C ASP A 143 -11.37 -6.59 8.02
N ALA A 144 -11.85 -5.35 7.88
CA ALA A 144 -12.73 -4.94 6.80
C ALA A 144 -11.97 -4.82 5.47
N MET A 145 -10.73 -4.31 5.51
CA MET A 145 -9.82 -4.28 4.35
C MET A 145 -9.53 -5.69 3.84
N TRP A 146 -9.21 -6.62 4.75
CA TRP A 146 -8.98 -8.03 4.41
C TRP A 146 -10.21 -8.64 3.73
N LYS A 147 -11.40 -8.51 4.33
CA LYS A 147 -12.65 -8.99 3.75
C LYS A 147 -12.92 -8.38 2.36
N SER A 148 -12.62 -7.11 2.16
CA SER A 148 -12.79 -6.44 0.86
C SER A 148 -11.90 -7.02 -0.23
N ILE A 149 -10.69 -7.48 0.10
CA ILE A 149 -9.81 -8.17 -0.85
C ILE A 149 -10.42 -9.51 -1.27
N GLN A 150 -11.04 -10.22 -0.32
CA GLN A 150 -11.68 -11.52 -0.58
C GLN A 150 -12.93 -11.42 -1.47
N THR A 151 -13.62 -10.27 -1.55
CA THR A 151 -14.82 -10.14 -2.39
C THR A 151 -14.52 -9.98 -3.88
N VAL A 152 -13.30 -9.56 -4.23
CA VAL A 152 -12.84 -9.44 -5.62
C VAL A 152 -11.90 -10.59 -6.04
N THR A 153 -11.76 -11.55 -5.13
CA THR A 153 -10.92 -12.73 -5.29
C THR A 153 -11.70 -13.77 -6.09
#